data_AF-A0A2E3DG55-F1
#
_entry.id   AF-A0A2E3DG55-F1
#
_cell.length_a   1.000
_cell.length_b   1.000
_cell.length_c   1.000
_cell.angle_alpha   90.00
_cell.angle_beta   90.00
_cell.angle_gamma   90.00
#
_symmetry.space_group_name_H-M   'P 1'
#
loop_
_entity.id
_entity.type
_entity.pdbx_description
1 polymer ?
#
loop_
_entity_poly.entity_id
_entity_poly.type
_entity_poly.pdbx_seq_one_letter_code
_entity_poly.pdbx_strand_id
1 'polypeptide(L)'
;MIGEAMLAIKALDSAFVLVQGAIAKKKEVEDMAGEVGKFFTAKKKVEEHIENARKAGTDDLMTGSALEEAITIDQQEERIEKMMEKVGAYYSRKGQTHRWVKIKAEARKIEKKREVKRKAKNAAARLAAEEEEMLIHDLAKMFLSLVGAVAVIAGLVFLFFGSGHE
;
A
#
# COMPACT_ATOMS: atom_id res chain seq x y z
N MET A 1 6.38 -8.71 7.52
CA MET A 1 5.61 -8.56 6.26
C MET A 1 4.97 -9.88 5.81
N ILE A 2 5.64 -11.03 5.96
CA ILE A 2 5.09 -12.37 5.60
C ILE A 2 3.75 -12.71 6.29
N GLY A 3 3.64 -12.47 7.60
CA GLY A 3 2.41 -12.75 8.35
C GLY A 3 1.20 -11.92 7.89
N GLU A 4 1.42 -10.70 7.37
CA GLU A 4 0.33 -9.84 6.91
C GLU A 4 -0.25 -10.30 5.57
N ALA A 5 0.60 -10.77 4.65
CA ALA A 5 0.17 -11.33 3.38
C ALA A 5 -0.65 -12.62 3.58
N MET A 6 -0.18 -13.52 4.45
CA MET A 6 -0.92 -14.73 4.81
C MET A 6 -2.26 -14.42 5.49
N LEU A 7 -2.30 -13.41 6.37
CA LEU A 7 -3.55 -12.93 6.97
C LEU A 7 -4.51 -12.35 5.91
N ALA A 8 -4.01 -11.62 4.92
CA ALA A 8 -4.81 -11.09 3.83
C ALA A 8 -5.39 -12.21 2.95
N ILE A 9 -4.60 -13.23 2.62
CA ILE A 9 -5.06 -14.40 1.86
C ILE A 9 -6.12 -15.17 2.65
N LYS A 10 -5.92 -15.40 3.95
CA LYS A 10 -6.92 -16.05 4.80
C LYS A 10 -8.22 -15.23 4.92
N ALA A 11 -8.12 -13.91 4.98
CA ALA A 11 -9.28 -13.04 4.95
C ALA A 11 -10.04 -13.12 3.62
N LEU A 12 -9.32 -13.27 2.51
CA LEU A 12 -9.89 -13.49 1.17
C LEU A 12 -10.62 -14.84 1.11
N ASP A 13 -10.03 -15.92 1.64
CA ASP A 13 -10.67 -17.24 1.77
C ASP A 13 -11.97 -17.18 2.56
N SER A 14 -11.97 -16.48 3.69
CA SER A 14 -13.19 -16.29 4.48
C SER A 14 -14.27 -15.53 3.69
N ALA A 15 -13.88 -14.48 2.96
CA ALA A 15 -14.81 -13.70 2.15
C ALA A 15 -15.39 -14.53 0.98
N PHE A 16 -14.58 -15.41 0.38
CA PHE A 16 -15.06 -16.36 -0.63
C PHE A 16 -16.18 -17.25 -0.09
N VAL A 17 -15.99 -17.85 1.08
CA VAL A 17 -16.97 -18.73 1.71
C VAL A 17 -18.28 -17.98 2.00
N LEU A 18 -18.19 -16.73 2.45
CA LEU A 18 -19.36 -15.88 2.70
C LEU A 18 -20.15 -15.62 1.41
N VAL A 19 -19.47 -15.24 0.33
CA VAL A 19 -20.11 -15.00 -0.98
C VAL A 19 -20.74 -16.28 -1.52
N GLN A 20 -20.03 -17.40 -1.48
CA GLN A 20 -20.57 -18.68 -1.93
C GLN A 20 -21.77 -19.12 -1.09
N GLY A 21 -21.70 -18.98 0.22
CA GLY A 21 -22.81 -19.28 1.12
C GLY A 21 -24.03 -18.41 0.83
N ALA A 22 -23.82 -17.14 0.48
CA ALA A 22 -24.90 -16.23 0.12
C ALA A 22 -25.55 -16.59 -1.23
N ILE A 23 -24.74 -16.98 -2.23
CA ILE A 23 -25.23 -17.52 -3.52
C ILE A 23 -26.03 -18.81 -3.29
N ALA A 24 -25.50 -19.74 -2.50
CA ALA A 24 -26.13 -21.03 -2.21
C ALA A 24 -27.47 -20.86 -1.49
N LYS A 25 -27.56 -19.88 -0.58
CA LYS A 25 -28.80 -19.49 0.11
C LYS A 25 -29.78 -18.71 -0.79
N LYS A 26 -29.44 -18.48 -2.06
CA LYS A 26 -30.23 -17.73 -3.04
C LYS A 26 -30.65 -16.34 -2.54
N LYS A 27 -29.81 -15.70 -1.71
CA LYS A 27 -30.05 -14.35 -1.21
C LYS A 27 -30.29 -13.37 -2.36
N GLU A 28 -31.13 -12.37 -2.15
CA GLU A 28 -31.27 -11.32 -3.15
C GLU A 28 -29.95 -10.57 -3.33
N VAL A 29 -29.78 -10.00 -4.52
CA VAL A 29 -28.52 -9.39 -4.93
C VAL A 29 -28.15 -8.22 -4.01
N GLU A 30 -29.16 -7.49 -3.55
CA GLU A 30 -29.06 -6.41 -2.57
C GLU A 30 -28.54 -6.91 -1.22
N ASP A 31 -29.05 -8.05 -0.76
CA ASP A 31 -28.69 -8.66 0.53
C ASP A 31 -27.30 -9.30 0.50
N MET A 32 -26.73 -9.50 -0.69
CA MET A 32 -25.38 -10.00 -0.91
C MET A 32 -24.33 -8.89 -1.05
N ALA A 33 -24.75 -7.63 -1.14
CA ALA A 33 -23.83 -6.51 -1.39
C ALA A 33 -22.75 -6.41 -0.29
N GLY A 34 -23.10 -6.74 0.95
CA GLY A 34 -22.17 -6.75 2.08
C GLY A 34 -21.06 -7.80 1.94
N GLU A 35 -21.43 -9.04 1.61
CA GLU A 35 -20.50 -10.15 1.41
C GLU A 35 -19.61 -9.92 0.18
N VAL A 36 -20.20 -9.48 -0.93
CA VAL A 36 -19.46 -9.13 -2.15
C VAL A 36 -18.50 -7.96 -1.90
N GLY A 37 -18.92 -6.95 -1.14
CA GLY A 37 -18.05 -5.83 -0.74
C GLY A 37 -16.87 -6.26 0.14
N LYS A 38 -17.08 -7.19 1.08
CA LYS A 38 -16.01 -7.79 1.89
C LYS A 38 -15.00 -8.55 1.03
N PHE A 39 -15.50 -9.31 0.05
CA PHE A 39 -14.66 -10.01 -0.92
C PHE A 39 -13.76 -9.04 -1.71
N PHE A 40 -14.33 -7.97 -2.28
CA PHE A 40 -13.53 -6.97 -3.00
C PHE A 40 -12.52 -6.24 -2.12
N THR A 41 -12.85 -6.03 -0.84
CA THR A 41 -11.93 -5.41 0.12
C THR A 41 -10.76 -6.34 0.43
N ALA A 42 -11.02 -7.63 0.64
CA ALA A 42 -9.99 -8.62 0.89
C ALA A 42 -9.10 -8.83 -0.34
N LYS A 43 -9.69 -8.90 -1.54
CA LYS A 43 -8.98 -8.95 -2.82
C LYS A 43 -7.97 -7.80 -2.94
N LYS A 44 -8.43 -6.57 -2.69
CA LYS A 44 -7.58 -5.38 -2.79
C LYS A 44 -6.39 -5.42 -1.83
N LYS A 45 -6.58 -5.92 -0.60
CA LYS A 45 -5.48 -6.07 0.36
C LYS A 45 -4.44 -7.06 -0.13
N VAL A 46 -4.87 -8.22 -0.63
CA VAL A 46 -3.97 -9.22 -1.21
C VAL A 46 -3.19 -8.63 -2.40
N GLU A 47 -3.87 -7.93 -3.30
CA GLU A 47 -3.21 -7.26 -4.44
C GLU A 47 -2.22 -6.18 -4.00
N GLU A 48 -2.52 -5.38 -2.98
CA GLU A 48 -1.60 -4.40 -2.42
C GLU A 48 -0.36 -5.04 -1.81
N HIS A 49 -0.51 -6.17 -1.10
CA HIS A 49 0.62 -6.91 -0.57
C HIS A 49 1.49 -7.49 -1.70
N ILE A 50 0.89 -8.04 -2.75
CA ILE A 50 1.59 -8.51 -3.96
C ILE A 50 2.35 -7.37 -4.66
N GLU A 51 1.70 -6.23 -4.89
CA GLU A 51 2.31 -5.05 -5.53
C GLU A 51 3.50 -4.54 -4.71
N ASN A 52 3.37 -4.51 -3.38
CA ASN A 52 4.42 -4.04 -2.49
C ASN A 52 5.63 -4.99 -2.45
N ALA A 53 5.42 -6.31 -2.46
CA ALA A 53 6.51 -7.27 -2.51
C ALA A 53 7.29 -7.20 -3.82
N ARG A 54 6.58 -7.16 -4.96
CA ARG A 54 7.20 -6.96 -6.28
C ARG A 54 8.04 -5.69 -6.34
N LYS A 55 7.61 -4.61 -5.66
CA LYS A 55 8.33 -3.33 -5.61
C LYS A 55 9.51 -3.32 -4.65
N ALA A 56 9.42 -4.06 -3.55
CA ALA A 56 10.47 -4.13 -2.54
C ALA A 56 11.65 -5.01 -2.97
N GLY A 57 11.53 -5.78 -4.05
CA GLY A 57 12.58 -6.70 -4.51
C GLY A 57 12.83 -7.87 -3.54
N THR A 58 11.97 -8.00 -2.52
CA THR A 58 11.90 -9.11 -1.58
C THR A 58 10.80 -10.04 -2.07
N ASP A 59 11.19 -11.10 -2.80
CA ASP A 59 10.36 -12.26 -3.17
C ASP A 59 9.99 -13.11 -1.94
N ASP A 60 9.65 -12.47 -0.82
CA ASP A 60 9.42 -13.15 0.46
C ASP A 60 8.11 -12.60 1.08
N LEU A 61 6.99 -12.83 0.38
CA LEU A 61 5.63 -12.67 0.92
C LEU A 61 5.22 -13.85 1.79
N MET A 62 5.82 -15.01 1.57
CA MET A 62 5.53 -16.27 2.26
C MET A 62 6.87 -16.97 2.49
N THR A 63 7.16 -17.41 3.72
CA THR A 63 8.31 -18.29 4.00
C THR A 63 8.23 -19.53 3.10
N GLY A 64 8.95 -19.51 1.97
CA GLY A 64 8.84 -20.45 0.86
C GLY A 64 9.71 -20.02 -0.32
N SER A 65 9.94 -20.90 -1.29
CA SER A 65 10.70 -20.57 -2.50
C SER A 65 9.96 -19.50 -3.32
N ALA A 66 10.67 -18.59 -4.01
CA ALA A 66 10.07 -17.61 -4.93
C ALA A 66 9.11 -18.24 -5.96
N LEU A 67 9.33 -19.53 -6.31
CA LEU A 67 8.43 -20.30 -7.17
C LEU A 67 7.10 -20.66 -6.47
N GLU A 68 7.15 -21.01 -5.19
CA GLU A 68 5.96 -21.33 -4.37
C GLU A 68 5.10 -20.09 -4.15
N GLU A 69 5.74 -18.94 -3.98
CA GLU A 69 5.08 -17.65 -3.93
C GLU A 69 4.36 -17.32 -5.26
N ALA A 70 5.06 -17.46 -6.39
CA ALA A 70 4.47 -17.21 -7.71
C ALA A 70 3.28 -18.15 -8.00
N ILE A 71 3.38 -19.43 -7.64
CA ILE A 71 2.29 -20.40 -7.78
C ILE A 71 1.10 -20.01 -6.89
N THR A 72 1.36 -19.59 -5.65
CA THR A 72 0.29 -19.19 -4.72
C THR A 72 -0.43 -17.94 -5.23
N ILE A 73 0.30 -16.97 -5.78
CA ILE A 73 -0.29 -15.76 -6.38
C ILE A 73 -1.17 -16.13 -7.57
N ASP A 74 -0.66 -16.92 -8.52
CA ASP A 74 -1.39 -17.34 -9.71
C ASP A 74 -2.69 -18.08 -9.35
N GLN A 75 -2.61 -19.00 -8.38
CA GLN A 75 -3.79 -19.71 -7.87
C GLN A 75 -4.82 -18.77 -7.23
N GLN A 76 -4.38 -17.72 -6.53
CA GLN A 76 -5.30 -16.74 -5.93
C GLN A 76 -5.95 -15.86 -7.00
N GLU A 77 -5.20 -15.44 -8.01
CA GLU A 77 -5.72 -14.70 -9.17
C GLU A 77 -6.80 -15.51 -9.90
N GLU A 78 -6.52 -16.79 -10.20
CA GLU A 78 -7.48 -17.69 -10.84
C GLU A 78 -8.74 -17.88 -9.99
N ARG A 79 -8.59 -18.04 -8.67
CA ARG A 79 -9.74 -18.19 -7.74
C ARG A 79 -10.58 -16.92 -7.66
N ILE A 80 -9.94 -15.76 -7.66
CA ILE A 80 -10.60 -14.45 -7.69
C ILE A 80 -11.42 -14.34 -8.99
N GLU A 81 -10.83 -14.68 -10.14
CA GLU A 81 -11.50 -14.62 -11.43
C GLU A 81 -12.72 -15.54 -11.48
N LYS A 82 -12.56 -16.81 -11.10
CA LYS A 82 -13.67 -17.77 -11.01
C LYS A 82 -14.79 -17.28 -10.09
N MET A 83 -14.47 -16.59 -9.01
CA MET A 83 -15.50 -16.03 -8.12
C MET A 83 -16.20 -14.83 -8.75
N MET A 84 -15.46 -13.96 -9.42
CA MET A 84 -16.02 -12.82 -10.16
C MET A 84 -17.00 -13.28 -11.23
N GLU A 85 -16.68 -14.37 -11.93
CA GLU A 85 -17.58 -15.03 -12.87
C GLU A 85 -18.83 -15.58 -12.18
N LYS A 86 -18.68 -16.29 -11.06
CA LYS A 86 -19.82 -16.83 -10.29
C LYS A 86 -20.77 -15.73 -9.81
N VAL A 87 -20.23 -14.62 -9.29
CA VAL A 87 -21.03 -13.46 -8.89
C VAL A 87 -21.73 -12.85 -10.10
N GLY A 88 -21.02 -12.65 -11.21
CA GLY A 88 -21.61 -12.13 -12.44
C GLY A 88 -22.73 -13.01 -13.00
N ALA A 89 -22.53 -14.32 -13.03
CA ALA A 89 -23.52 -15.29 -13.44
C ALA A 89 -24.74 -15.27 -12.52
N TYR A 90 -24.55 -15.10 -11.21
CA TYR A 90 -25.64 -14.98 -10.25
C TYR A 90 -26.49 -13.73 -10.51
N TYR A 91 -25.85 -12.57 -10.69
CA TYR A 91 -26.54 -11.33 -11.09
C TYR A 91 -27.32 -11.51 -12.40
N SER A 92 -26.75 -12.21 -13.37
CA SER A 92 -27.42 -12.49 -14.64
C SER A 92 -28.64 -13.39 -14.47
N ARG A 93 -28.55 -14.45 -13.65
CA ARG A 93 -29.68 -15.35 -13.35
C ARG A 93 -30.85 -14.63 -12.67
N LYS A 94 -30.56 -13.57 -11.91
CA LYS A 94 -31.54 -12.70 -11.27
C LYS A 94 -32.04 -11.56 -12.17
N GLY A 95 -31.65 -11.53 -13.46
CA GLY A 95 -32.03 -10.47 -14.39
C GLY A 95 -31.36 -9.11 -14.12
N GLN A 96 -30.37 -9.07 -13.22
CA GLN A 96 -29.69 -7.83 -12.80
C GLN A 96 -28.32 -7.63 -13.48
N THR A 97 -28.13 -8.17 -14.70
CA THR A 97 -26.87 -8.03 -15.47
C THR A 97 -26.42 -6.58 -15.62
N HIS A 98 -27.37 -5.66 -15.86
CA HIS A 98 -27.06 -4.24 -16.01
C HIS A 98 -26.43 -3.64 -14.74
N ARG A 99 -26.85 -4.09 -13.55
CA ARG A 99 -26.29 -3.64 -12.27
C ARG A 99 -24.87 -4.13 -12.10
N TRP A 100 -24.61 -5.39 -12.45
CA TRP A 100 -23.25 -5.95 -12.40
C TRP A 100 -22.29 -5.20 -13.32
N VAL A 101 -22.71 -4.90 -14.55
CA VAL A 101 -21.91 -4.10 -15.49
C VAL A 101 -21.65 -2.69 -14.94
N LYS A 102 -22.68 -2.03 -14.40
CA LYS A 102 -22.54 -0.71 -13.76
C LYS A 102 -21.58 -0.75 -12.57
N ILE A 103 -21.67 -1.76 -11.70
CA ILE A 103 -20.77 -1.94 -10.56
C ILE A 103 -19.32 -2.09 -11.02
N LYS A 104 -19.04 -2.92 -12.03
CA LYS A 104 -17.69 -3.06 -12.59
C LYS A 104 -17.16 -1.74 -13.16
N ALA A 105 -18.00 -0.99 -13.87
CA ALA A 105 -17.62 0.30 -14.43
C ALA A 105 -17.33 1.35 -13.34
N GLU A 106 -18.18 1.44 -12.32
CA GLU A 106 -17.97 2.34 -11.17
C GLU A 106 -16.74 1.94 -10.35
N ALA A 107 -16.50 0.63 -10.15
CA ALA A 107 -15.29 0.14 -9.49
C ALA A 107 -14.02 0.63 -10.18
N ARG A 108 -13.94 0.49 -11.52
CA ARG A 108 -12.80 1.01 -12.33
C ARG A 108 -12.62 2.52 -12.19
N LYS A 109 -13.72 3.29 -12.18
CA LYS A 109 -13.66 4.75 -11.98
C LYS A 109 -13.15 5.12 -10.59
N ILE A 110 -13.64 4.44 -9.55
CA ILE A 110 -13.24 4.66 -8.16
C ILE A 110 -11.76 4.32 -7.97
N GLU A 111 -11.31 3.21 -8.55
CA GLU A 111 -9.92 2.78 -8.52
C GLU A 111 -9.00 3.82 -9.18
N LYS A 112 -9.30 4.24 -10.41
CA LYS A 112 -8.55 5.30 -11.09
C LYS A 112 -8.50 6.60 -10.27
N LYS A 113 -9.62 7.01 -9.66
CA LYS A 113 -9.66 8.17 -8.76
C LYS A 113 -8.77 7.98 -7.52
N ARG A 114 -8.74 6.78 -6.94
CA ARG A 114 -7.90 6.45 -5.78
C ARG A 114 -6.43 6.44 -6.15
N GLU A 115 -6.06 5.91 -7.31
CA GLU A 115 -4.68 5.94 -7.81
C GLU A 115 -4.19 7.37 -8.02
N VAL A 116 -4.99 8.22 -8.67
CA VAL A 116 -4.65 9.64 -8.84
C VAL A 116 -4.45 10.32 -7.49
N LYS A 117 -5.35 10.07 -6.52
CA LYS A 117 -5.18 10.57 -5.14
C LYS A 117 -3.93 10.01 -4.45
N ARG A 118 -3.60 8.72 -4.64
CA ARG A 118 -2.39 8.08 -4.08
C ARG A 118 -1.14 8.73 -4.66
N LYS A 119 -1.08 8.92 -5.98
CA LYS A 119 0.03 9.60 -6.66
C LYS A 119 0.18 11.06 -6.19
N ALA A 120 -0.93 11.80 -6.06
CA ALA A 120 -0.89 13.17 -5.56
C ALA A 120 -0.41 13.26 -4.10
N LYS A 121 -0.88 12.37 -3.22
CA LYS A 121 -0.40 12.29 -1.83
C LYS A 121 1.08 11.93 -1.74
N ASN A 122 1.52 10.96 -2.54
CA ASN A 122 2.93 10.57 -2.55
C ASN A 122 3.83 11.68 -3.09
N ALA A 123 3.38 12.44 -4.09
CA ALA A 123 4.10 13.61 -4.59
C ALA A 123 4.20 14.70 -3.51
N ALA A 124 3.10 15.01 -2.82
CA ALA A 124 3.10 15.98 -1.72
C ALA A 124 4.00 15.54 -0.54
N ALA A 125 3.99 14.24 -0.20
CA ALA A 125 4.85 13.69 0.84
C ALA A 125 6.35 13.74 0.45
N ARG A 126 6.67 13.54 -0.82
CA ARG A 126 8.05 13.69 -1.32
C ARG A 126 8.54 15.12 -1.23
N LEU A 127 7.70 16.09 -1.63
CA LEU A 127 8.03 17.51 -1.52
C LEU A 127 8.25 17.93 -0.06
N ALA A 128 7.40 17.47 0.86
CA ALA A 128 7.58 17.75 2.28
C ALA A 128 8.87 17.13 2.85
N ALA A 129 9.23 15.92 2.43
CA ALA A 129 10.49 15.28 2.83
C ALA A 129 11.73 16.01 2.27
N GLU A 130 11.67 16.49 1.02
CA GLU A 130 12.73 17.32 0.42
C GLU A 130 12.88 18.66 1.16
N GLU A 131 11.78 19.30 1.56
CA GLU A 131 11.80 20.52 2.38
C GLU A 131 12.44 20.28 3.75
N GLU A 132 12.10 19.17 4.44
CA GLU A 132 12.71 18.82 5.72
C GLU A 132 14.22 18.55 5.61
N GLU A 133 14.66 17.83 4.57
CA GLU A 133 16.09 17.58 4.33
C GLU A 133 16.87 18.87 4.06
N MET A 134 16.32 19.79 3.26
CA MET A 134 16.94 21.09 3.00
C MET A 134 17.07 21.92 4.28
N LEU A 135 16.04 21.94 5.13
CA LEU A 135 16.05 22.66 6.41
C LEU A 135 17.08 22.07 7.38
N ILE A 136 17.17 20.74 7.48
CA ILE A 136 18.16 20.07 8.33
C ILE A 136 19.59 20.37 7.85
N HIS A 137 19.81 20.35 6.54
CA HIS A 137 21.12 20.63 5.95
C HIS A 137 21.57 22.08 6.15
N ASP A 138 20.68 23.05 5.99
CA ASP A 138 20.97 24.46 6.21
C ASP A 138 21.17 24.79 7.70
N LEU A 139 20.39 24.17 8.59
CA LEU A 139 20.58 24.30 10.04
C LEU A 139 21.94 23.74 10.47
N ALA A 140 22.35 22.59 9.93
CA ALA A 140 23.66 21.99 10.21
C ALA A 140 24.81 22.89 9.73
N LYS A 141 24.70 23.50 8.54
CA LYS A 141 25.71 24.45 8.02
C LYS A 141 25.83 25.71 8.89
N MET A 142 24.70 26.29 9.32
CA MET A 142 24.72 27.43 10.23
C MET A 142 25.44 27.07 11.53
N PHE A 143 25.10 25.94 12.14
CA PHE A 143 25.70 25.52 13.41
C PHE A 143 27.21 25.28 13.27
N LEU A 144 27.63 24.62 12.18
CA LEU A 144 29.05 24.41 11.88
C LEU A 144 29.80 25.73 11.67
N SER A 145 29.20 26.69 10.96
CA SER A 145 29.80 28.01 10.73
C SER A 145 29.94 28.82 12.01
N LEU A 146 28.96 28.73 12.92
CA LEU A 146 28.99 29.40 14.21
C LEU A 146 30.08 28.81 15.11
N VAL A 147 30.15 27.48 15.22
CA VAL A 147 31.20 26.79 15.98
C VAL A 147 32.59 27.09 15.41
N GLY A 148 32.72 27.09 14.09
CA GLY A 148 33.95 27.48 13.40
C GLY A 148 34.38 28.91 13.71
N ALA A 149 33.45 29.88 13.66
CA ALA A 149 33.74 31.27 14.00
C ALA A 149 34.17 31.43 15.46
N VAL A 150 33.50 30.76 16.40
CA VAL A 150 33.87 30.76 17.82
C VAL A 150 35.25 30.14 18.04
N ALA A 151 35.57 29.03 17.36
CA ALA A 151 36.88 28.40 17.44
C ALA A 151 38.01 29.29 16.89
N VAL A 152 37.75 30.01 15.79
CA VAL A 152 38.71 30.98 15.24
C VAL A 152 38.94 32.14 16.21
N ILE A 153 37.87 32.71 16.78
CA ILE A 153 37.97 33.80 17.75
C ILE A 153 38.73 33.32 19.01
N ALA A 154 38.39 32.15 19.53
CA ALA A 154 39.07 31.56 20.69
C ALA A 154 40.56 31.28 20.40
N GLY A 155 40.89 30.77 19.21
CA GLY A 155 42.26 30.56 18.76
C GLY A 155 43.05 31.86 18.63
N LEU A 156 42.43 32.93 18.12
CA LEU A 156 43.05 34.25 18.06
C LEU A 156 43.26 34.85 19.45
N VAL A 157 42.27 34.76 20.35
CA VAL A 157 42.42 35.23 21.74
C VAL A 157 43.54 34.46 22.46
N PHE A 158 43.63 33.14 22.27
CA PHE A 158 44.71 32.33 22.82
C PHE A 158 46.09 32.71 22.27
N LEU A 159 46.21 33.03 20.98
CA LEU A 159 47.46 33.52 20.39
C LEU A 159 47.84 34.93 20.87
N PHE A 160 46.89 35.84 21.01
CA PHE A 160 47.20 37.22 21.45
C PHE A 160 47.46 37.34 22.95
N PHE A 161 46.76 36.56 23.79
CA PHE A 161 46.90 36.65 25.25
C PHE A 161 47.71 35.51 25.87
N GLY A 162 47.85 34.37 25.20
CA GLY A 162 48.64 33.23 25.68
C GLY A 162 50.15 33.38 25.44
N SER A 163 50.56 34.18 24.46
CA SER A 163 51.98 34.47 24.17
C SER A 163 52.58 35.61 25.01
N GLY A 164 51.78 36.23 25.88
CA GLY A 164 52.22 37.32 26.77
C GLY A 164 52.71 36.85 28.15
N HIS A 165 52.90 35.54 28.34
CA HIS A 165 53.32 34.94 29.62
C HIS A 165 54.58 34.08 29.43
N GLU A 166 55.65 34.69 28.92
CA GLU A 166 57.04 34.29 29.19
C GLU A 166 57.79 35.48 29.79
#